data_AF-A0A951HFS6-F1
#
_entry.id   AF-A0A951HFS6-F1
#
_cell.length_a   1.000
_cell.length_b   1.000
_cell.length_c   1.000
_cell.angle_alpha   90.00
_cell.angle_beta   90.00
_cell.angle_gamma   90.00
#
_symmetry.space_group_name_H-M   'P 1'
#
loop_
_entity.id
_entity.type
_entity.pdbx_description
1 polymer ?
#
loop_
_entity_poly.entity_id
_entity_poly.type
_entity_poly.pdbx_seq_one_letter_code
_entity_poly.pdbx_strand_id
1 'polypeptide(L)'
;MRLLAAAAALPVVASAPGGAQPPAQAQQQQPRQQQRLQRAPALRTIRVGERIESRLPPETDDAHEDFRLPLQENDSVEILMQSPAAASPAQAPGAAPAQPRGFDTYLELRRLVSAPPLATNDDRGDGSYNSRLIFTAPAAGDYLVRARPLGMVQAGADPSYALEVRALPRPPAPAPFTGRAEGDLGHASPVIDPGGGQAAAYAAYWFTGAASERVRIAMTSNGSEPGVQLIGPDGAAVAADLADEHGAAQIVAVLPQEGRYLIQALALREQPAHYVLEMTRAMPAPFEPARPIAVDQAIEDAFTLASNSNLTGGGPSREAPFFYKLYALPVQAGRPV
;
A
#
# COMPACT_ATOMS: atom_id res chain seq x y z
N MET A 1 -47.35 -15.74 14.93
CA MET A 1 -47.98 -15.94 16.25
C MET A 1 -46.89 -15.83 17.31
N ARG A 2 -47.12 -15.02 18.35
CA ARG A 2 -46.20 -14.68 19.46
C ARG A 2 -45.66 -15.90 20.21
N LEU A 3 -44.48 -15.77 20.81
CA LEU A 3 -44.15 -16.03 22.24
C LEU A 3 -42.67 -15.60 22.43
N LEU A 4 -42.30 -14.50 23.09
CA LEU A 4 -42.24 -14.20 24.54
C LEU A 4 -41.51 -15.25 25.40
N ALA A 5 -40.36 -14.88 25.97
CA ALA A 5 -40.15 -14.90 27.42
C ALA A 5 -38.92 -14.07 27.81
N ALA A 6 -39.16 -13.12 28.71
CA ALA A 6 -38.20 -12.32 29.47
C ALA A 6 -38.26 -12.75 30.95
N ALA A 7 -37.27 -12.33 31.74
CA ALA A 7 -37.24 -12.12 33.21
C ALA A 7 -35.92 -12.67 33.80
N ALA A 8 -35.32 -12.13 34.85
CA ALA A 8 -35.43 -10.88 35.62
C ALA A 8 -34.22 -10.85 36.59
N ALA A 9 -33.95 -9.70 37.20
CA ALA A 9 -32.77 -9.45 38.04
C ALA A 9 -33.06 -9.32 39.56
N LEU A 10 -31.96 -9.28 40.35
CA LEU A 10 -31.73 -8.64 41.68
C LEU A 10 -31.98 -9.43 43.01
N PRO A 11 -31.41 -9.04 44.19
CA PRO A 11 -29.99 -8.68 44.52
C PRO A 11 -29.52 -9.11 45.97
N VAL A 12 -28.43 -8.47 46.48
CA VAL A 12 -27.92 -8.28 47.88
C VAL A 12 -26.92 -9.37 48.38
N VAL A 13 -25.74 -9.11 48.99
CA VAL A 13 -25.40 -8.35 50.22
C VAL A 13 -23.92 -7.91 50.24
N ALA A 14 -23.66 -6.73 50.82
CA ALA A 14 -22.33 -6.18 51.14
C ALA A 14 -21.84 -6.62 52.53
N SER A 15 -20.53 -6.82 52.71
CA SER A 15 -19.84 -6.82 54.01
C SER A 15 -18.34 -6.51 53.83
N ALA A 16 -17.84 -5.50 54.54
CA ALA A 16 -16.43 -5.24 54.87
C ALA A 16 -16.37 -5.10 56.42
N PRO A 17 -15.21 -5.09 57.13
CA PRO A 17 -13.83 -4.85 56.67
C PRO A 17 -12.77 -5.82 57.25
N GLY A 18 -11.58 -5.87 56.66
CA GLY A 18 -10.44 -6.60 57.21
C GLY A 18 -9.13 -6.00 56.69
N GLY A 19 -8.38 -5.35 57.59
CA GLY A 19 -7.15 -4.65 57.26
C GLY A 19 -6.04 -5.57 56.78
N ALA A 20 -5.41 -5.18 55.68
CA ALA A 20 -4.04 -5.55 55.35
C ALA A 20 -3.46 -4.42 54.49
N GLN A 21 -2.41 -3.75 55.00
CA GLN A 21 -1.61 -2.83 54.20
C GLN A 21 -0.92 -3.62 53.07
N PRO A 22 -1.07 -3.25 51.79
CA PRO A 22 -0.28 -3.85 50.74
C PRO A 22 1.17 -3.31 50.79
N PRO A 23 2.16 -4.12 50.37
CA PRO A 23 3.58 -3.79 50.49
C PRO A 23 3.96 -2.56 49.67
N ALA A 24 4.84 -1.73 50.23
CA ALA A 24 5.32 -0.45 49.72
C ALA A 24 6.14 -0.50 48.40
N GLN A 25 6.05 -1.58 47.62
CA GLN A 25 6.77 -1.75 46.35
C GLN A 25 5.91 -1.52 45.09
N ALA A 26 4.57 -1.40 45.23
CA ALA A 26 3.69 -1.18 44.07
C ALA A 26 3.55 0.30 43.65
N GLN A 27 3.93 1.27 44.49
CA GLN A 27 3.70 2.70 44.22
C GLN A 27 4.86 3.42 43.50
N GLN A 28 6.01 2.77 43.31
CA GLN A 28 7.16 3.40 42.60
C GLN A 28 7.31 2.97 41.13
N GLN A 29 6.60 1.94 40.67
CA GLN A 29 6.67 1.48 39.28
C GLN A 29 5.64 2.17 38.36
N GLN A 30 4.53 2.65 38.90
CA GLN A 30 3.47 3.30 38.12
C GLN A 30 3.87 4.64 37.45
N PRO A 31 4.67 5.55 38.07
CA PRO A 31 5.04 6.78 37.36
C PRO A 31 6.03 6.53 36.21
N ARG A 32 6.82 5.43 36.24
CA ARG A 32 7.76 5.10 35.15
C ARG A 32 7.09 4.46 33.93
N GLN A 33 6.05 3.67 34.12
CA GLN A 33 5.27 3.14 32.98
C GLN A 33 4.37 4.22 32.35
N GLN A 34 3.77 5.11 33.15
CA GLN A 34 3.00 6.24 32.61
C GLN A 34 3.88 7.31 31.93
N GLN A 35 5.13 7.50 32.39
CA GLN A 35 6.13 8.30 31.66
C GLN A 35 6.67 7.62 30.41
N ARG A 36 6.50 6.30 30.23
CA ARG A 36 6.91 5.57 29.01
C ARG A 36 5.86 5.55 27.91
N LEU A 37 4.62 5.94 28.23
CA LEU A 37 3.66 6.47 27.24
C LEU A 37 4.00 7.93 26.86
N GLN A 38 5.31 8.25 26.88
CA GLN A 38 5.88 9.39 26.18
C GLN A 38 5.31 9.35 24.76
N ARG A 39 4.54 10.40 24.42
CA ARG A 39 3.98 10.62 23.09
C ARG A 39 5.01 10.17 22.06
N ALA A 40 4.61 9.27 21.15
CA ALA A 40 5.40 9.02 19.95
C ALA A 40 5.87 10.39 19.42
N PRO A 41 7.17 10.57 19.14
CA PRO A 41 7.69 11.86 18.73
C PRO A 41 6.82 12.39 17.59
N ALA A 42 6.39 13.65 17.71
CA ALA A 42 5.52 14.26 16.73
C ALA A 42 6.18 14.16 15.36
N LEU A 43 5.45 13.56 14.42
CA LEU A 43 5.95 13.25 13.09
C LEU A 43 6.39 14.54 12.41
N ARG A 44 7.68 14.63 12.02
CA ARG A 44 8.22 15.83 11.40
C ARG A 44 7.52 16.09 10.07
N THR A 45 7.26 17.34 9.74
CA THR A 45 6.68 17.71 8.44
C THR A 45 7.81 18.11 7.49
N ILE A 46 7.78 17.58 6.27
CA ILE A 46 8.56 18.06 5.13
C ILE A 46 7.58 18.60 4.09
N ARG A 47 7.87 19.76 3.51
CA ARG A 47 7.05 20.38 2.46
C ARG A 47 7.74 20.35 1.11
N VAL A 48 6.94 20.53 0.07
CA VAL A 48 7.45 20.73 -1.29
C VAL A 48 8.38 21.96 -1.31
N GLY A 49 9.59 21.78 -1.84
CA GLY A 49 10.67 22.77 -1.85
C GLY A 49 11.61 22.71 -0.64
N GLU A 50 11.36 21.83 0.34
CA GLU A 50 12.23 21.68 1.50
C GLU A 50 13.25 20.55 1.31
N ARG A 51 14.42 20.75 1.94
CA ARG A 51 15.46 19.73 2.13
C ARG A 51 15.74 19.60 3.63
N ILE A 52 15.73 18.38 4.12
CA ILE A 52 16.02 18.03 5.50
C ILE A 52 17.29 17.20 5.53
N GLU A 53 18.28 17.65 6.29
CA GLU A 53 19.40 16.80 6.71
C GLU A 53 19.03 16.12 8.03
N SER A 54 19.26 14.82 8.10
CA SER A 54 18.99 14.03 9.30
C SER A 54 19.99 12.89 9.45
N ARG A 55 19.84 12.14 10.53
CA ARG A 55 20.65 10.98 10.85
C ARG A 55 19.73 9.87 11.34
N LEU A 56 19.82 8.70 10.71
CA LEU A 56 19.05 7.53 11.14
C LEU A 56 19.44 7.13 12.58
N PRO A 57 18.47 6.64 13.38
CA PRO A 57 18.76 6.10 14.68
C PRO A 57 19.73 4.90 14.57
N PRO A 58 20.61 4.69 15.56
CA PRO A 58 21.62 3.64 15.49
C PRO A 58 21.03 2.23 15.53
N GLU A 59 21.60 1.36 14.68
CA GLU A 59 21.63 -0.12 14.76
C GLU A 59 20.34 -0.83 15.23
N THR A 60 19.25 -0.65 14.50
CA THR A 60 18.09 -1.56 14.57
C THR A 60 17.71 -2.02 13.17
N ASP A 61 17.25 -3.27 13.04
CA ASP A 61 16.70 -3.82 11.78
C ASP A 61 15.56 -2.95 11.21
N ASP A 62 14.88 -2.18 12.07
CA ASP A 62 13.80 -1.25 11.73
C ASP A 62 14.22 0.23 11.77
N ALA A 63 15.49 0.58 11.52
CA ALA A 63 15.92 1.98 11.54
C ALA A 63 15.20 2.81 10.46
N HIS A 64 14.28 3.69 10.85
CA HIS A 64 13.58 4.58 9.93
C HIS A 64 13.22 5.92 10.59
N GLU A 65 12.99 6.92 9.76
CA GLU A 65 12.29 8.14 10.12
C GLU A 65 11.09 8.36 9.21
N ASP A 66 9.95 8.69 9.80
CA ASP A 66 8.73 9.01 9.07
C ASP A 66 8.50 10.53 9.04
N PHE A 67 8.13 11.05 7.88
CA PHE A 67 7.83 12.45 7.64
C PHE A 67 6.43 12.63 7.07
N ARG A 68 5.75 13.68 7.50
CA ARG A 68 4.45 14.10 6.98
C ARG A 68 4.71 15.00 5.80
N LEU A 69 4.13 14.67 4.67
CA LEU A 69 4.17 15.46 3.44
C LEU A 69 2.73 15.85 3.06
N PRO A 70 2.29 17.08 3.38
CA PRO A 70 0.99 17.59 2.96
C PRO A 70 1.00 17.89 1.46
N LEU A 71 0.06 17.30 0.71
CA LEU A 71 -0.11 17.53 -0.73
C LEU A 71 -1.57 17.87 -1.06
N GLN A 72 -1.78 18.62 -2.13
CA GLN A 72 -3.08 18.81 -2.77
C GLN A 72 -3.32 17.75 -3.84
N GLU A 73 -4.58 17.52 -4.21
CA GLU A 73 -4.91 16.68 -5.38
C GLU A 73 -4.15 17.20 -6.61
N ASN A 74 -3.58 16.26 -7.37
CA ASN A 74 -2.81 16.48 -8.58
C ASN A 74 -1.51 17.27 -8.38
N ASP A 75 -1.01 17.45 -7.14
CA ASP A 75 0.39 17.85 -6.94
C ASP A 75 1.31 16.72 -7.42
N SER A 76 2.34 17.08 -8.19
CA SER A 76 3.39 16.15 -8.63
C SER A 76 4.70 16.52 -7.96
N VAL A 77 5.39 15.52 -7.41
CA VAL A 77 6.61 15.71 -6.63
C VAL A 77 7.67 14.68 -6.98
N GLU A 78 8.93 15.10 -6.88
CA GLU A 78 10.10 14.22 -6.78
C GLU A 78 10.55 14.21 -5.32
N ILE A 79 10.66 13.02 -4.72
CA ILE A 79 11.16 12.80 -3.37
C ILE A 79 12.51 12.09 -3.50
N LEU A 80 13.57 12.71 -3.01
CA LEU A 80 14.94 12.22 -3.14
C LEU A 80 15.52 11.94 -1.75
N MET A 81 16.06 10.75 -1.55
CA MET A 81 16.83 10.40 -0.36
C MET A 81 18.28 10.15 -0.77
N GLN A 82 19.22 10.80 -0.08
CA GLN A 82 20.64 10.71 -0.41
C GLN A 82 21.47 10.40 0.84
N SER A 83 22.28 9.35 0.78
CA SER A 83 23.34 9.09 1.78
C SER A 83 24.72 9.47 1.20
N PRO A 84 25.65 10.05 1.99
CA PRO A 84 26.97 10.43 1.51
C PRO A 84 27.74 9.23 0.94
N ALA A 85 28.22 9.32 -0.31
CA ALA A 85 29.09 8.32 -0.97
C ALA A 85 28.78 6.85 -0.60
N ALA A 86 27.53 6.41 -0.81
CA ALA A 86 27.23 5.00 -1.03
C ALA A 86 27.79 4.62 -2.43
N ALA A 87 29.11 4.45 -2.53
CA ALA A 87 29.76 4.08 -3.78
C ALA A 87 29.44 2.61 -4.12
N SER A 88 29.09 2.36 -5.38
CA SER A 88 29.01 1.03 -5.99
C SER A 88 30.29 0.20 -5.71
N PRO A 89 30.24 -1.13 -5.56
CA PRO A 89 31.34 -1.94 -5.07
C PRO A 89 32.29 -2.20 -6.24
N ALA A 90 33.10 -1.20 -6.55
CA ALA A 90 34.26 -1.34 -7.43
C ALA A 90 35.42 -0.53 -6.84
N GLN A 91 35.90 -0.93 -5.66
CA GLN A 91 37.19 -0.44 -5.18
C GLN A 91 38.29 -1.25 -5.86
N ALA A 92 38.98 -0.60 -6.79
CA ALA A 92 40.26 -1.09 -7.29
C ALA A 92 41.25 -1.27 -6.12
N PRO A 93 42.11 -2.31 -6.15
CA PRO A 93 43.10 -2.53 -5.09
C PRO A 93 44.11 -1.36 -5.06
N GLY A 94 44.16 -0.62 -3.95
CA GLY A 94 45.15 0.43 -3.69
C GLY A 94 44.64 1.83 -3.32
N ALA A 95 43.33 2.04 -3.14
CA ALA A 95 42.78 3.34 -2.74
C ALA A 95 42.99 3.65 -1.23
N ALA A 96 43.20 4.95 -0.93
CA ALA A 96 43.43 5.56 0.39
C ALA A 96 42.36 5.20 1.46
N PRO A 97 42.57 5.45 2.78
CA PRO A 97 41.70 4.90 3.82
C PRO A 97 40.23 5.24 3.60
N ALA A 98 39.38 4.24 3.79
CA ALA A 98 37.94 4.30 3.53
C ALA A 98 37.31 5.50 4.24
N GLN A 99 36.87 6.50 3.47
CA GLN A 99 35.85 7.43 3.96
C GLN A 99 34.67 6.58 4.47
N PRO A 100 33.96 7.01 5.54
CA PRO A 100 32.76 6.30 5.96
C PRO A 100 31.84 6.22 4.74
N ARG A 101 31.56 5.00 4.30
CA ARG A 101 30.64 4.77 3.19
C ARG A 101 29.24 5.09 3.69
N GLY A 102 28.43 5.69 2.83
CA GLY A 102 27.00 5.82 3.08
C GLY A 102 26.31 4.46 3.09
N PHE A 103 25.00 4.48 3.20
CA PHE A 103 24.16 3.30 3.14
C PHE A 103 23.27 3.30 1.90
N ASP A 104 22.81 2.12 1.52
CA ASP A 104 21.82 1.95 0.46
C ASP A 104 20.45 2.41 0.97
N THR A 105 19.90 3.45 0.35
CA THR A 105 18.68 4.09 0.83
C THR A 105 17.44 3.34 0.37
N TYR A 106 16.33 3.53 1.06
CA TYR A 106 15.03 3.02 0.67
C TYR A 106 13.95 4.02 1.05
N LEU A 107 13.15 4.43 0.05
CA LEU A 107 12.01 5.31 0.22
C LEU A 107 10.71 4.54 0.12
N GLU A 108 9.77 4.90 1.00
CA GLU A 108 8.37 4.48 0.88
C GLU A 108 7.47 5.70 1.01
N LEU A 109 6.47 5.77 0.14
CA LEU A 109 5.38 6.73 0.26
C LEU A 109 4.09 5.98 0.61
N ARG A 110 3.43 6.37 1.71
CA ARG A 110 2.22 5.71 2.22
C ARG A 110 1.12 6.74 2.52
N ARG A 111 -0.14 6.30 2.61
CA ARG A 111 -1.22 7.13 3.20
C ARG A 111 -1.20 7.12 4.72
N LEU A 112 -0.93 5.96 5.31
CA LEU A 112 -0.87 5.75 6.76
C LEU A 112 0.30 4.81 7.07
N VAL A 113 0.82 4.87 8.29
CA VAL A 113 1.95 4.03 8.75
C VAL A 113 1.68 2.53 8.52
N SER A 114 0.45 2.08 8.80
CA SER A 114 0.05 0.68 8.65
C SER A 114 -0.46 0.31 7.25
N ALA A 115 -0.59 1.27 6.33
CA ALA A 115 -1.07 1.00 4.98
C ALA A 115 0.10 0.49 4.11
N PRO A 116 -0.18 -0.36 3.10
CA PRO A 116 0.78 -0.65 2.05
C PRO A 116 1.31 0.64 1.40
N PRO A 117 2.58 0.65 0.95
CA PRO A 117 3.12 1.79 0.21
C PRO A 117 2.41 1.98 -1.13
N LEU A 118 2.19 3.25 -1.46
CA LEU A 118 1.77 3.72 -2.78
C LEU A 118 2.91 3.67 -3.77
N ALA A 119 4.14 3.90 -3.30
CA ALA A 119 5.35 3.86 -4.11
C ALA A 119 6.56 3.50 -3.23
N THR A 120 7.50 2.76 -3.80
CA THR A 120 8.79 2.41 -3.18
C THR A 120 9.92 2.43 -4.20
N ASN A 121 11.11 2.77 -3.73
CA ASN A 121 12.32 2.79 -4.53
C ASN A 121 13.56 2.68 -3.62
N ASP A 122 14.53 1.86 -4.00
CA ASP A 122 15.87 1.77 -3.43
C ASP A 122 16.91 2.50 -4.27
N ASP A 123 16.85 2.41 -5.60
CA ASP A 123 17.80 3.04 -6.51
C ASP A 123 17.18 4.00 -7.53
N ARG A 124 17.82 5.14 -7.74
CA ARG A 124 17.37 6.16 -8.71
C ARG A 124 17.88 5.95 -10.14
N GLY A 125 18.60 4.84 -10.40
CA GLY A 125 19.05 4.45 -11.73
C GLY A 125 20.23 5.24 -12.31
N ASP A 126 20.94 6.06 -11.51
CA ASP A 126 22.12 6.84 -11.97
C ASP A 126 23.46 6.21 -11.56
N GLY A 127 23.44 4.94 -11.16
CA GLY A 127 24.59 4.21 -10.64
C GLY A 127 24.90 4.47 -9.15
N SER A 128 24.11 5.32 -8.47
CA SER A 128 24.17 5.47 -7.02
C SER A 128 23.09 4.63 -6.31
N TYR A 129 23.34 4.31 -5.04
CA TYR A 129 22.38 3.64 -4.15
C TYR A 129 21.44 4.61 -3.43
N ASN A 130 21.10 5.68 -4.11
CA ASN A 130 20.20 6.70 -3.58
C ASN A 130 18.81 6.50 -4.20
N SER A 131 17.78 6.67 -3.41
CA SER A 131 16.40 6.43 -3.84
C SER A 131 15.74 7.70 -4.36
N ARG A 132 14.83 7.53 -5.32
CA ARG A 132 13.98 8.60 -5.84
C ARG A 132 12.55 8.08 -6.01
N LEU A 133 11.57 8.89 -5.62
CA LEU A 133 10.16 8.67 -5.95
C LEU A 133 9.60 9.84 -6.76
N ILE A 134 8.98 9.55 -7.90
CA ILE A 134 8.14 10.47 -8.66
C ILE A 134 6.68 10.11 -8.37
N PHE A 135 5.93 11.04 -7.81
CA PHE A 135 4.57 10.78 -7.34
C PHE A 135 3.62 11.91 -7.71
N THR A 136 2.41 11.55 -8.14
CA THR A 136 1.29 12.50 -8.28
C THR A 136 0.21 12.16 -7.26
N ALA A 137 -0.16 13.13 -6.42
CA ALA A 137 -1.14 12.94 -5.37
C ALA A 137 -2.56 12.71 -5.93
N PRO A 138 -3.16 11.51 -5.73
CA PRO A 138 -4.51 11.20 -6.21
C PRO A 138 -5.61 11.96 -5.46
N ALA A 139 -5.31 12.40 -4.23
CA ALA A 139 -6.22 13.16 -3.39
C ALA A 139 -5.42 14.11 -2.49
N ALA A 140 -6.06 15.19 -2.05
CA ALA A 140 -5.47 16.06 -1.05
C ALA A 140 -5.32 15.33 0.30
N GLY A 141 -4.30 15.71 1.06
CA GLY A 141 -4.10 15.27 2.44
C GLY A 141 -2.65 15.01 2.78
N ASP A 142 -2.45 14.36 3.90
CA ASP A 142 -1.13 14.04 4.42
C ASP A 142 -0.66 12.69 3.89
N TYR A 143 0.53 12.69 3.31
CA TYR A 143 1.25 11.49 2.93
C TYR A 143 2.37 11.26 3.94
N LEU A 144 2.75 10.00 4.09
CA LEU A 144 3.84 9.57 4.95
C LEU A 144 5.03 9.18 4.07
N VAL A 145 6.14 9.88 4.22
CA VAL A 145 7.42 9.54 3.60
C VAL A 145 8.25 8.81 4.65
N ARG A 146 8.53 7.53 4.43
CA ARG A 146 9.46 6.76 5.27
C ARG A 146 10.82 6.75 4.62
N ALA A 147 11.80 7.30 5.32
CA ALA A 147 13.20 7.25 4.96
C ALA A 147 13.88 6.16 5.79
N ARG A 148 14.45 5.15 5.14
CA ARG A 148 15.11 4.03 5.81
C ARG A 148 16.27 3.48 4.96
N PRO A 149 17.15 2.64 5.51
CA PRO A 149 18.09 1.88 4.72
C PRO A 149 17.39 0.67 4.07
N LEU A 150 17.85 0.21 2.90
CA LEU A 150 17.32 -1.00 2.25
C LEU A 150 17.52 -2.24 3.12
N GLY A 151 18.70 -2.34 3.75
CA GLY A 151 19.04 -3.34 4.78
C GLY A 151 19.57 -2.68 6.05
N MET A 152 20.46 -3.34 6.79
CA MET A 152 21.09 -2.71 7.95
C MET A 152 22.15 -1.68 7.55
N VAL A 153 22.24 -0.58 8.31
CA VAL A 153 23.39 0.32 8.25
C VAL A 153 24.61 -0.44 8.78
N GLN A 154 25.62 -0.62 7.93
CA GLN A 154 26.84 -1.34 8.32
C GLN A 154 27.58 -0.61 9.45
N ALA A 155 28.19 -1.37 10.36
CA ALA A 155 29.03 -0.79 11.41
C ALA A 155 30.13 0.09 10.81
N GLY A 156 30.19 1.36 11.23
CA GLY A 156 31.13 2.35 10.72
C GLY A 156 30.68 3.10 9.46
N ALA A 157 29.51 2.79 8.89
CA ALA A 157 28.88 3.63 7.88
C ALA A 157 28.39 4.95 8.49
N ASP A 158 28.25 6.00 7.67
CA ASP A 158 27.62 7.25 8.13
C ASP A 158 26.09 7.15 8.01
N PRO A 159 25.32 7.11 9.11
CA PRO A 159 23.86 7.08 9.08
C PRO A 159 23.24 8.44 8.71
N SER A 160 24.03 9.43 8.30
CA SER A 160 23.51 10.70 7.81
C SER A 160 22.86 10.56 6.43
N TYR A 161 21.80 11.33 6.20
CA TYR A 161 21.15 11.42 4.91
C TYR A 161 20.51 12.79 4.72
N ALA A 162 20.21 13.11 3.47
CA ALA A 162 19.36 14.23 3.10
C ALA A 162 18.08 13.73 2.43
N LEU A 163 16.94 14.26 2.86
CA LEU A 163 15.63 14.06 2.24
C LEU A 163 15.19 15.36 1.60
N GLU A 164 14.86 15.34 0.33
CA GLU A 164 14.46 16.53 -0.43
C GLU A 164 13.15 16.27 -1.17
N VAL A 165 12.25 17.23 -1.16
CA VAL A 165 10.99 17.17 -1.92
C VAL A 165 10.97 18.33 -2.90
N ARG A 166 10.86 18.02 -4.19
CA ARG A 166 10.79 19.01 -5.28
C ARG A 166 9.42 18.98 -5.91
N ALA A 167 8.94 20.15 -6.31
CA ALA A 167 7.76 20.24 -7.17
C ALA A 167 8.13 19.78 -8.58
N LEU A 168 7.27 18.98 -9.19
CA LEU A 168 7.27 18.70 -10.62
C LEU A 168 6.07 19.40 -11.28
N PRO A 169 6.10 19.61 -12.61
CA PRO A 169 4.93 20.07 -13.33
C PRO A 169 3.73 19.16 -13.05
N ARG A 170 2.57 19.77 -12.78
CA ARG A 170 1.33 19.01 -12.59
C ARG A 170 0.99 18.30 -13.91
N PRO A 171 0.67 17.00 -13.87
CA PRO A 171 0.23 16.28 -15.06
C PRO A 171 -1.17 16.76 -15.49
N PRO A 172 -1.58 16.44 -16.73
CA PRO A 172 -2.95 16.63 -17.17
C PRO A 172 -3.94 16.02 -16.16
N ALA A 173 -5.05 16.71 -15.93
CA ALA A 173 -6.11 16.18 -15.06
C ALA A 173 -6.62 14.83 -15.60
N PRO A 174 -6.92 13.86 -14.73
CA PRO A 174 -7.47 12.57 -15.16
C PRO A 174 -8.74 12.75 -15.99
N ALA A 175 -8.87 12.00 -17.09
CA ALA A 175 -10.04 12.04 -17.95
C ALA A 175 -11.20 11.18 -17.39
N PRO A 176 -12.47 11.52 -17.63
CA PRO A 176 -13.58 10.64 -17.26
C PRO A 176 -13.49 9.31 -18.01
N PHE A 177 -13.74 8.20 -17.32
CA PHE A 177 -13.69 6.86 -17.89
C PHE A 177 -15.08 6.29 -18.09
N THR A 178 -15.43 5.97 -19.34
CA THR A 178 -16.77 5.50 -19.73
C THR A 178 -16.82 4.01 -20.11
N GLY A 179 -15.78 3.24 -19.75
CA GLY A 179 -15.74 1.78 -19.92
C GLY A 179 -14.68 1.28 -20.90
N ARG A 180 -14.22 2.12 -21.84
CA ARG A 180 -13.09 1.84 -22.71
C ARG A 180 -12.32 3.11 -23.03
N ALA A 181 -11.00 3.04 -23.07
CA ALA A 181 -10.12 4.08 -23.59
C ALA A 181 -8.92 3.44 -24.29
N GLU A 182 -8.27 4.19 -25.17
CA GLU A 182 -7.04 3.80 -25.84
C GLU A 182 -6.17 5.03 -26.06
N GLY A 183 -4.87 4.83 -26.19
CA GLY A 183 -3.93 5.92 -26.40
C GLY A 183 -2.48 5.48 -26.44
N ASP A 184 -1.60 6.46 -26.62
CA ASP A 184 -0.17 6.25 -26.69
C ASP A 184 0.52 6.78 -25.43
N LEU A 185 1.39 5.97 -24.84
CA LEU A 185 2.30 6.34 -23.76
C LEU A 185 3.70 6.48 -24.34
N GLY A 186 4.42 7.56 -24.03
CA GLY A 186 5.79 7.76 -24.49
C GLY A 186 6.49 8.87 -23.71
N HIS A 187 7.61 9.38 -24.23
CA HIS A 187 8.45 10.36 -23.50
C HIS A 187 7.75 11.68 -23.13
N ALA A 188 6.67 12.05 -23.82
CA ALA A 188 5.89 13.24 -23.50
C ALA A 188 4.79 12.98 -22.46
N SER A 189 4.52 11.72 -22.12
CA SER A 189 3.55 11.34 -21.10
C SER A 189 4.10 11.65 -19.71
N PRO A 190 3.23 11.96 -18.74
CA PRO A 190 3.68 12.08 -17.36
C PRO A 190 4.21 10.73 -16.86
N VAL A 191 5.10 10.77 -15.87
CA VAL A 191 5.71 9.58 -15.26
C VAL A 191 5.41 9.52 -13.77
N ILE A 192 5.35 8.30 -13.23
CA ILE A 192 5.27 8.00 -11.79
C ILE A 192 6.16 6.80 -11.49
N ASP A 193 6.56 6.63 -10.23
CA ASP A 193 7.16 5.38 -9.76
C ASP A 193 6.05 4.48 -9.17
N PRO A 194 5.54 3.48 -9.92
CA PRO A 194 4.47 2.59 -9.45
C PRO A 194 4.91 1.58 -8.38
N GLY A 195 6.20 1.57 -8.03
CA GLY A 195 6.87 0.56 -7.23
C GLY A 195 7.85 -0.27 -8.08
N GLY A 196 8.90 -0.80 -7.46
CA GLY A 196 9.88 -1.66 -8.14
C GLY A 196 11.06 -0.94 -8.79
N GLY A 197 11.33 0.31 -8.39
CA GLY A 197 12.61 0.98 -8.68
C GLY A 197 12.67 1.81 -9.96
N GLN A 198 11.67 1.77 -10.85
CA GLN A 198 11.70 2.47 -12.13
C GLN A 198 10.44 3.31 -12.40
N ALA A 199 10.65 4.45 -13.05
CA ALA A 199 9.57 5.35 -13.44
C ALA A 199 8.86 4.80 -14.69
N ALA A 200 7.53 4.87 -14.67
CA ALA A 200 6.66 4.42 -15.74
C ALA A 200 5.86 5.59 -16.31
N ALA A 201 5.82 5.69 -17.64
CA ALA A 201 4.89 6.58 -18.32
C ALA A 201 3.46 6.13 -18.05
N TYR A 202 2.55 7.08 -17.82
CA TYR A 202 1.16 6.76 -17.51
C TYR A 202 0.14 7.70 -18.13
N ALA A 203 -1.10 7.20 -18.20
CA ALA A 203 -2.31 7.97 -18.43
C ALA A 203 -3.27 7.75 -17.26
N ALA A 204 -3.99 8.81 -16.86
CA ALA A 204 -4.92 8.75 -15.74
C ALA A 204 -6.35 8.96 -16.17
N TYR A 205 -7.22 8.14 -15.61
CA TYR A 205 -8.66 8.21 -15.79
C TYR A 205 -9.37 8.19 -14.45
N TRP A 206 -10.64 8.61 -14.42
CA TRP A 206 -11.47 8.52 -13.22
C TRP A 206 -12.88 8.03 -13.49
N PHE A 207 -13.48 7.41 -12.49
CA PHE A 207 -14.89 7.06 -12.51
C PHE A 207 -15.53 7.13 -11.12
N THR A 208 -16.85 7.23 -11.04
CA THR A 208 -17.59 7.06 -9.78
C THR A 208 -18.01 5.60 -9.60
N GLY A 209 -17.75 5.06 -8.42
CA GLY A 209 -18.15 3.73 -8.02
C GLY A 209 -18.89 3.73 -6.68
N ALA A 210 -19.75 2.73 -6.48
CA ALA A 210 -20.46 2.50 -5.23
C ALA A 210 -19.68 1.53 -4.32
N ALA A 211 -19.88 1.65 -3.00
CA ALA A 211 -19.34 0.67 -2.07
C ALA A 211 -19.86 -0.74 -2.42
N SER A 212 -18.98 -1.74 -2.33
CA SER A 212 -19.23 -3.13 -2.71
C SER A 212 -19.47 -3.40 -4.20
N GLU A 213 -19.42 -2.38 -5.07
CA GLU A 213 -19.41 -2.59 -6.52
C GLU A 213 -18.18 -3.42 -6.94
N ARG A 214 -18.35 -4.31 -7.91
CA ARG A 214 -17.28 -5.12 -8.48
C ARG A 214 -16.85 -4.56 -9.81
N VAL A 215 -15.55 -4.39 -9.98
CA VAL A 215 -14.97 -3.92 -11.24
C VAL A 215 -13.91 -4.91 -11.72
N ARG A 216 -13.90 -5.17 -13.02
CA ARG A 216 -12.74 -5.73 -13.72
C ARG A 216 -12.20 -4.66 -14.63
N ILE A 217 -10.93 -4.35 -14.50
CA ILE A 217 -10.21 -3.41 -15.36
C ILE A 217 -9.12 -4.21 -16.05
N ALA A 218 -9.05 -4.18 -17.37
CA ALA A 218 -8.07 -4.89 -18.16
C ALA A 218 -7.37 -3.93 -19.11
N MET A 219 -6.06 -4.06 -19.24
CA MET A 219 -5.25 -3.29 -20.16
C MET A 219 -4.40 -4.22 -21.02
N THR A 220 -4.52 -4.08 -22.34
CA THR A 220 -3.56 -4.63 -23.29
C THR A 220 -2.66 -3.52 -23.78
N SER A 221 -1.44 -3.87 -24.16
CA SER A 221 -0.46 -2.93 -24.69
C SER A 221 0.33 -3.60 -25.81
N ASN A 222 0.67 -2.80 -26.83
CA ASN A 222 1.66 -3.14 -27.83
C ASN A 222 2.89 -2.24 -27.63
N GLY A 223 4.07 -2.84 -27.53
CA GLY A 223 5.35 -2.12 -27.41
C GLY A 223 5.92 -2.05 -26.00
N SER A 224 5.10 -2.20 -24.95
CA SER A 224 5.56 -2.22 -23.56
C SER A 224 4.69 -3.11 -22.67
N GLU A 225 5.24 -3.55 -21.54
CA GLU A 225 4.52 -4.26 -20.48
C GLU A 225 3.45 -3.34 -19.85
N PRO A 226 2.16 -3.71 -19.94
CA PRO A 226 1.09 -2.91 -19.35
C PRO A 226 1.09 -3.06 -17.83
N GLY A 227 0.80 -1.97 -17.13
CA GLY A 227 0.43 -1.98 -15.73
C GLY A 227 -0.88 -1.24 -15.51
N VAL A 228 -1.67 -1.65 -14.53
CA VAL A 228 -2.85 -0.91 -14.09
C VAL A 228 -2.80 -0.75 -12.58
N GLN A 229 -3.10 0.46 -12.11
CA GLN A 229 -3.37 0.75 -10.69
C GLN A 229 -4.77 1.33 -10.53
N LEU A 230 -5.48 0.87 -9.50
CA LEU A 230 -6.77 1.39 -9.05
C LEU A 230 -6.58 2.06 -7.70
N ILE A 231 -6.95 3.33 -7.61
CA ILE A 231 -6.81 4.16 -6.41
C ILE A 231 -8.19 4.63 -5.96
N GLY A 232 -8.43 4.55 -4.65
CA GLY A 232 -9.69 4.90 -4.01
C GLY A 232 -9.89 6.41 -3.80
N PRO A 233 -11.11 6.84 -3.43
CA PRO A 233 -11.44 8.24 -3.20
C PRO A 233 -10.63 8.92 -2.08
N ASP A 234 -10.10 8.14 -1.15
CA ASP A 234 -9.23 8.58 -0.06
C ASP A 234 -7.74 8.64 -0.46
N GLY A 235 -7.42 8.33 -1.71
CA GLY A 235 -6.05 8.25 -2.24
C GLY A 235 -5.31 6.97 -1.84
N ALA A 236 -5.98 5.97 -1.26
CA ALA A 236 -5.38 4.68 -0.96
C ALA A 236 -5.33 3.77 -2.20
N ALA A 237 -4.27 2.98 -2.34
CA ALA A 237 -4.23 1.94 -3.36
C ALA A 237 -5.28 0.86 -3.06
N VAL A 238 -6.11 0.54 -4.05
CA VAL A 238 -7.14 -0.49 -3.96
C VAL A 238 -6.63 -1.81 -4.53
N ALA A 239 -6.02 -1.74 -5.72
CA ALA A 239 -5.41 -2.86 -6.39
C ALA A 239 -4.39 -2.36 -7.41
N ALA A 240 -3.40 -3.20 -7.70
CA ALA A 240 -2.45 -2.97 -8.77
C ALA A 240 -2.16 -4.32 -9.43
N ASP A 241 -2.06 -4.30 -10.75
CA ASP A 241 -1.47 -5.39 -11.51
C ASP A 241 -0.38 -4.80 -12.40
N LEU A 242 0.86 -5.10 -12.03
CA LEU A 242 2.07 -4.64 -12.72
C LEU A 242 2.65 -5.86 -13.44
N ALA A 243 1.95 -6.31 -14.48
CA ALA A 243 2.16 -7.59 -15.13
C ALA A 243 3.64 -7.77 -15.55
N ASP A 244 4.17 -8.97 -15.33
CA ASP A 244 5.48 -9.38 -15.86
C ASP A 244 5.33 -10.21 -17.16
N GLU A 245 6.22 -9.90 -18.11
CA GLU A 245 6.49 -10.56 -19.39
C GLU A 245 5.31 -11.33 -20.05
N HIS A 246 4.63 -10.62 -20.97
CA HIS A 246 3.66 -11.11 -21.98
C HIS A 246 2.25 -11.46 -21.49
N GLY A 247 1.52 -10.48 -20.98
CA GLY A 247 0.08 -10.62 -20.76
C GLY A 247 -0.59 -9.30 -20.43
N ALA A 248 -1.87 -9.17 -20.76
CA ALA A 248 -2.69 -8.04 -20.34
C ALA A 248 -2.62 -7.86 -18.81
N ALA A 249 -2.52 -6.61 -18.34
CA ALA A 249 -2.72 -6.33 -16.91
C ALA A 249 -4.21 -6.37 -16.60
N GLN A 250 -4.59 -6.99 -15.49
CA GLN A 250 -5.97 -7.14 -15.09
C GLN A 250 -6.16 -6.97 -13.57
N ILE A 251 -6.94 -5.97 -13.20
CA ILE A 251 -7.48 -5.82 -11.85
C ILE A 251 -8.87 -6.43 -11.80
N VAL A 252 -9.15 -7.18 -10.74
CA VAL A 252 -10.51 -7.39 -10.26
C VAL A 252 -10.59 -6.90 -8.82
N ALA A 253 -11.50 -5.97 -8.54
CA ALA A 253 -11.64 -5.37 -7.22
C ALA A 253 -13.10 -5.26 -6.79
N VAL A 254 -13.31 -5.35 -5.47
CA VAL A 254 -14.52 -4.88 -4.80
C VAL A 254 -14.22 -3.48 -4.27
N LEU A 255 -15.01 -2.50 -4.67
CA LEU A 255 -14.80 -1.12 -4.28
C LEU A 255 -15.10 -0.95 -2.77
N PRO A 256 -14.14 -0.50 -1.96
CA PRO A 256 -14.31 -0.45 -0.51
C PRO A 256 -15.32 0.60 -0.04
N GLN A 257 -15.54 1.65 -0.85
CA GLN A 257 -16.38 2.78 -0.47
C GLN A 257 -17.03 3.43 -1.69
N GLU A 258 -18.00 4.29 -1.46
CA GLU A 258 -18.55 5.12 -2.52
C GLU A 258 -17.60 6.29 -2.82
N GLY A 259 -17.45 6.65 -4.09
CA GLY A 259 -16.79 7.90 -4.48
C GLY A 259 -16.08 7.83 -5.83
N ARG A 260 -15.15 8.77 -6.03
CA ARG A 260 -14.33 8.88 -7.23
C ARG A 260 -13.08 8.01 -7.12
N TYR A 261 -12.94 7.06 -8.04
CA TYR A 261 -11.78 6.20 -8.21
C TYR A 261 -10.90 6.70 -9.34
N LEU A 262 -9.58 6.53 -9.22
CA LEU A 262 -8.63 6.78 -10.29
C LEU A 262 -8.11 5.47 -10.86
N ILE A 263 -7.94 5.42 -12.18
CA ILE A 263 -7.26 4.35 -12.89
C ILE A 263 -5.99 4.96 -13.49
N GLN A 264 -4.84 4.40 -13.17
CA GLN A 264 -3.58 4.72 -13.82
C GLN A 264 -3.21 3.56 -14.74
N ALA A 265 -3.13 3.84 -16.05
CA ALA A 265 -2.65 2.92 -17.07
C ALA A 265 -1.17 3.20 -17.32
N LEU A 266 -0.31 2.20 -17.15
CA LEU A 266 1.14 2.36 -17.09
C LEU A 266 1.85 1.55 -18.19
N ALA A 267 2.97 2.09 -18.67
CA ALA A 267 3.98 1.38 -19.46
C ALA A 267 5.22 1.15 -18.59
N LEU A 268 5.46 -0.08 -18.14
CA LEU A 268 6.45 -0.41 -17.11
C LEU A 268 7.88 -0.53 -17.63
N ARG A 269 8.08 -0.60 -18.96
CA ARG A 269 9.39 -0.61 -19.62
C ARG A 269 9.41 0.34 -20.82
N GLU A 270 10.60 0.86 -21.13
CA GLU A 270 10.82 1.91 -22.15
C GLU A 270 10.54 1.44 -23.58
N GLN A 271 9.38 1.82 -24.13
CA GLN A 271 9.12 2.18 -25.53
C GLN A 271 7.81 2.98 -25.60
N PRO A 272 7.58 3.77 -26.66
CA PRO A 272 6.22 4.23 -26.96
C PRO A 272 5.29 3.03 -27.04
N ALA A 273 4.21 3.05 -26.26
CA ALA A 273 3.29 1.95 -26.12
C ALA A 273 1.87 2.40 -26.47
N HIS A 274 1.23 1.68 -27.38
CA HIS A 274 -0.20 1.85 -27.62
C HIS A 274 -0.97 0.92 -26.69
N TYR A 275 -1.89 1.45 -25.89
CA TYR A 275 -2.68 0.66 -24.96
C TYR A 275 -4.17 0.73 -25.26
N VAL A 276 -4.87 -0.34 -24.88
CA VAL A 276 -6.34 -0.38 -24.80
C VAL A 276 -6.71 -0.77 -23.38
N LEU A 277 -7.48 0.08 -22.72
CA LEU A 277 -7.98 -0.08 -21.35
C LEU A 277 -9.49 -0.30 -21.41
N GLU A 278 -9.97 -1.37 -20.78
CA GLU A 278 -11.40 -1.72 -20.72
C GLU A 278 -11.82 -1.99 -19.28
N MET A 279 -13.07 -1.68 -18.95
CA MET A 279 -13.65 -2.00 -17.66
C MET A 279 -15.04 -2.59 -17.82
N THR A 280 -15.28 -3.66 -17.08
CA THR A 280 -16.61 -4.19 -16.83
C THR A 280 -16.98 -3.98 -15.36
N ARG A 281 -18.25 -3.68 -15.12
CA ARG A 281 -18.79 -3.40 -13.80
C ARG A 281 -19.92 -4.36 -13.50
N ALA A 282 -20.02 -4.78 -12.25
CA ALA A 282 -21.16 -5.54 -11.74
C ALA A 282 -21.48 -5.03 -10.33
N MET A 283 -22.75 -4.78 -10.05
CA MET A 283 -23.18 -4.60 -8.67
C MET A 283 -23.00 -5.92 -7.92
N PRO A 284 -22.74 -5.90 -6.61
CA PRO A 284 -22.68 -7.13 -5.84
C PRO A 284 -24.03 -7.83 -5.97
N ALA A 285 -24.03 -9.05 -6.50
CA ALA A 285 -25.14 -9.94 -6.26
C ALA A 285 -25.27 -10.12 -4.74
N PRO A 286 -26.50 -10.22 -4.17
CA PRO A 286 -26.66 -10.73 -2.81
C PRO A 286 -25.80 -11.99 -2.68
N PHE A 287 -25.10 -12.16 -1.55
CA PHE A 287 -24.34 -13.40 -1.31
C PHE A 287 -25.23 -14.59 -1.69
N GLU A 288 -24.84 -15.35 -2.71
CA GLU A 288 -25.57 -16.56 -2.98
C GLU A 288 -25.34 -17.50 -1.80
N PRO A 289 -26.42 -18.02 -1.17
CA PRO A 289 -26.26 -18.99 -0.10
C PRO A 289 -25.40 -20.14 -0.60
N ALA A 290 -24.59 -20.71 0.28
CA ALA A 290 -23.72 -21.83 -0.06
C ALA A 290 -24.52 -22.90 -0.81
N ARG A 291 -24.10 -23.22 -2.04
CA ARG A 291 -24.82 -24.16 -2.89
C ARG A 291 -24.69 -25.55 -2.27
N PRO A 292 -25.79 -26.25 -1.96
CA PRO A 292 -25.71 -27.60 -1.42
C PRO A 292 -25.01 -28.55 -2.40
N ILE A 293 -24.10 -29.38 -1.89
CA ILE A 293 -23.44 -30.45 -2.64
C ILE A 293 -23.62 -31.78 -1.94
N ALA A 294 -23.52 -32.88 -2.68
CA ALA A 294 -23.46 -34.23 -2.13
C ALA A 294 -22.02 -34.72 -2.00
N VAL A 295 -21.82 -35.73 -1.14
CA VAL A 295 -20.59 -36.53 -1.15
C VAL A 295 -20.43 -37.14 -2.54
N ASP A 296 -19.20 -37.15 -3.07
CA ASP A 296 -18.82 -37.63 -4.41
C ASP A 296 -19.38 -36.82 -5.60
N GLN A 297 -19.98 -35.65 -5.36
CA GLN A 297 -20.40 -34.77 -6.43
C GLN A 297 -19.18 -34.04 -7.05
N ALA A 298 -18.91 -34.32 -8.33
CA ALA A 298 -18.00 -33.49 -9.12
C ALA A 298 -18.63 -32.12 -9.39
N ILE A 299 -17.84 -31.06 -9.20
CA ILE A 299 -18.25 -29.68 -9.43
C ILE A 299 -17.40 -29.13 -10.56
N GLU A 300 -18.01 -28.88 -11.71
CA GLU A 300 -17.41 -28.14 -12.82
C GLU A 300 -18.08 -26.76 -12.88
N ASP A 301 -17.40 -25.74 -12.36
CA ASP A 301 -17.96 -24.40 -12.31
C ASP A 301 -16.88 -23.35 -12.61
N ALA A 302 -17.24 -22.36 -13.41
CA ALA A 302 -16.33 -21.29 -13.79
C ALA A 302 -16.33 -20.19 -12.73
N PHE A 303 -15.14 -19.69 -12.37
CA PHE A 303 -15.03 -18.46 -11.59
C PHE A 303 -15.33 -17.26 -12.50
N THR A 304 -16.42 -16.55 -12.22
CA THR A 304 -16.83 -15.37 -12.97
C THR A 304 -16.92 -14.16 -12.04
N LEU A 305 -17.15 -12.96 -12.59
CA LEU A 305 -17.46 -11.78 -11.77
C LEU A 305 -18.70 -11.95 -10.87
N ALA A 306 -19.54 -12.96 -11.15
CA ALA A 306 -20.67 -13.34 -10.31
C ALA A 306 -20.30 -14.28 -9.15
N SER A 307 -19.09 -14.88 -9.13
CA SER A 307 -18.61 -15.69 -7.99
C SER A 307 -18.48 -14.86 -6.70
N ASN A 308 -18.63 -15.47 -5.53
CA ASN A 308 -18.63 -14.78 -4.23
C ASN A 308 -17.30 -14.04 -3.95
N SER A 309 -17.34 -12.99 -3.11
CA SER A 309 -16.21 -12.08 -2.86
C SER A 309 -15.81 -11.88 -1.39
N ASN A 310 -14.49 -11.72 -1.23
CA ASN A 310 -13.64 -11.39 -0.08
C ASN A 310 -13.70 -12.21 1.22
N LEU A 311 -12.70 -13.10 1.39
CA LEU A 311 -12.04 -13.36 2.68
C LEU A 311 -10.68 -12.66 2.62
N THR A 312 -10.43 -11.72 3.53
CA THR A 312 -9.09 -11.16 3.72
C THR A 312 -8.27 -12.21 4.49
N GLY A 313 -7.39 -12.94 3.79
CA GLY A 313 -6.35 -13.73 4.43
C GLY A 313 -5.38 -12.79 5.15
N GLY A 314 -5.33 -12.83 6.48
CA GLY A 314 -4.41 -12.02 7.26
C GLY A 314 -2.99 -12.55 7.11
N GLY A 315 -2.17 -11.89 6.29
CA GLY A 315 -0.74 -12.18 6.16
C GLY A 315 0.00 -11.12 5.34
N PRO A 316 1.19 -10.67 5.76
CA PRO A 316 1.93 -9.61 5.08
C PRO A 316 2.81 -10.16 3.96
N SER A 317 2.22 -10.74 2.91
CA SER A 317 2.93 -10.99 1.64
C SER A 317 1.99 -11.56 0.57
N ARG A 318 1.79 -10.79 -0.52
CA ARG A 318 1.27 -11.24 -1.82
C ARG A 318 0.09 -12.24 -1.78
N GLU A 319 -1.13 -11.76 -1.53
CA GLU A 319 -2.32 -12.50 -1.98
C GLU A 319 -3.25 -11.58 -2.77
N ALA A 320 -3.43 -11.91 -4.04
CA ALA A 320 -4.43 -11.31 -4.90
C ALA A 320 -5.84 -11.57 -4.34
N PRO A 321 -6.83 -10.71 -4.61
CA PRO A 321 -8.22 -11.04 -4.31
C PRO A 321 -8.62 -12.30 -5.07
N PHE A 322 -8.83 -13.41 -4.37
CA PHE A 322 -9.36 -14.63 -4.96
C PHE A 322 -10.89 -14.60 -4.96
N PHE A 323 -11.48 -15.07 -6.04
CA PHE A 323 -12.90 -15.39 -6.10
C PHE A 323 -13.12 -16.71 -5.36
N TYR A 324 -14.20 -16.80 -4.59
CA TYR A 324 -14.64 -18.08 -4.03
C TYR A 324 -16.05 -18.40 -4.48
N LYS A 325 -16.41 -19.69 -4.44
CA LYS A 325 -17.80 -20.14 -4.47
C LYS A 325 -18.04 -20.89 -3.17
N LEU A 326 -19.15 -20.60 -2.51
CA LEU A 326 -19.51 -21.31 -1.28
C LEU A 326 -20.33 -22.55 -1.65
N TYR A 327 -19.90 -23.71 -1.17
CA TYR A 327 -20.65 -24.94 -1.23
C TYR A 327 -20.94 -25.43 0.20
N ALA A 328 -22.13 -25.96 0.42
CA ALA A 328 -22.52 -26.55 1.70
C ALA A 328 -22.67 -28.06 1.55
N LEU A 329 -21.91 -28.84 2.32
CA LEU A 329 -22.13 -30.27 2.43
C LEU A 329 -23.01 -30.54 3.66
N PRO A 330 -24.27 -30.98 3.50
CA PRO A 330 -25.11 -31.30 4.64
C PRO A 330 -24.61 -32.59 5.30
N VAL A 331 -24.13 -32.46 6.54
CA VAL A 331 -23.71 -33.61 7.36
C VAL A 331 -24.80 -33.94 8.39
N GLN A 332 -25.10 -35.24 8.56
CA GLN A 332 -25.96 -35.73 9.64
C GLN A 332 -25.09 -36.37 10.72
N ALA A 333 -25.31 -36.01 11.99
CA ALA A 333 -24.59 -36.60 13.10
C ALA A 333 -24.75 -38.14 13.11
N GLY A 334 -23.63 -38.86 13.06
CA GLY A 334 -23.61 -40.33 13.12
C GLY A 334 -23.57 -41.06 11.78
N ARG A 335 -23.44 -40.37 10.64
CA ARG A 335 -23.11 -41.01 9.35
C ARG A 335 -21.72 -40.56 8.89
N PRO A 336 -20.82 -41.49 8.51
CA PRO A 336 -19.57 -41.11 7.87
C PRO A 336 -19.87 -40.41 6.55
N VAL A 337 -19.11 -39.34 6.30
CA VAL A 337 -19.03 -38.64 5.02
C VAL A 337 -18.27 -39.54 4.05
#